data_AF-A0A3N9NLV7-F1
#
_entry.id   AF-A0A3N9NLV7-F1
#
_cell.length_a   1.000
_cell.length_b   1.000
_cell.length_c   1.000
_cell.angle_alpha   90.00
_cell.angle_beta   90.00
_cell.angle_gamma   90.00
#
_symmetry.space_group_name_H-M   'P 1'
#
loop_
_entity.id
_entity.type
_entity.pdbx_description
1 polymer ?
#
loop_
_entity_poly.entity_id
_entity_poly.type
_entity_poly.pdbx_seq_one_letter_code
_entity_poly.pdbx_strand_id
1 'polypeptide(L)'
;MKVDWFTLIAQIINFLILLVLLKYFLFDRIVRIMDRRKEKISQKLEEADQKKAEAEQELQEYHRKQQELEEQKEEILAEKRKEGEETKKKLLEKARQEAEGLRNQWIQKFSQEKEEFLNDLRREAGQQIYQISHRVLSDLADSDLENQIVKTFLKRLDNLESDREKEIKKTLGENKHKILVRTSFKLTNEVKEEISDRIQKRFSKTHEFDFQQSDQLKIGIELKIGEHKISWNINQYLDTLEEKFREKLEEQEMVKTSESAKTQEDDKKAGEIHGSNDSGREKSESESQQKNAGED
;
A
#
# COMPACT_ATOMS: atom_id res chain seq x y z
N MET A 1 -113.86 72.81 62.24
CA MET A 1 -112.79 72.46 61.29
C MET A 1 -113.43 72.29 59.92
N LYS A 2 -113.35 73.30 59.04
CA LYS A 2 -113.85 73.20 57.68
C LYS A 2 -112.68 72.80 56.80
N VAL A 3 -112.71 71.57 56.30
CA VAL A 3 -111.78 71.15 55.26
C VAL A 3 -112.22 71.86 53.98
N ASP A 4 -111.39 72.78 53.48
CA ASP A 4 -111.63 73.42 52.19
C ASP A 4 -111.47 72.37 51.09
N TRP A 5 -112.59 71.88 50.54
CA TRP A 5 -112.60 70.88 49.47
C TRP A 5 -111.83 71.35 48.22
N PHE A 6 -111.76 72.68 48.02
CA PHE A 6 -110.97 73.32 46.97
C PHE A 6 -109.46 73.17 47.18
N THR A 7 -108.95 73.37 48.40
CA THR A 7 -107.52 73.17 48.68
C THR A 7 -107.14 71.70 48.60
N LEU A 8 -108.06 70.79 48.96
CA LEU A 8 -107.85 69.34 48.84
C LEU A 8 -107.74 68.89 47.37
N ILE A 9 -108.60 69.41 46.48
CA ILE A 9 -108.50 69.15 45.02
C ILE A 9 -107.23 69.77 44.44
N ALA A 10 -106.90 71.01 44.78
CA ALA A 10 -105.67 71.66 44.32
C ALA A 10 -104.41 70.91 44.77
N GLN A 11 -104.41 70.36 45.99
CA GLN A 11 -103.32 69.55 46.53
C GLN A 11 -103.23 68.18 45.85
N ILE A 12 -104.36 67.55 45.49
CA ILE A 12 -104.39 66.33 44.68
C ILE A 12 -103.83 66.59 43.28
N ILE A 13 -104.21 67.69 42.63
CA ILE A 13 -103.69 68.06 41.31
C ILE A 13 -102.18 68.32 41.38
N ASN A 14 -101.71 69.05 42.40
CA ASN A 14 -100.28 69.29 42.61
C ASN A 14 -99.52 67.97 42.86
N PHE A 15 -100.09 67.06 43.65
CA PHE A 15 -99.52 65.74 43.89
C PHE A 15 -99.48 64.88 42.61
N LEU A 16 -100.53 64.91 41.79
CA LEU A 16 -100.58 64.23 40.49
C LEU A 16 -99.55 64.77 39.51
N ILE A 17 -99.41 66.10 39.42
CA ILE A 17 -98.38 66.75 38.61
C ILE A 17 -96.99 66.29 39.06
N LEU A 18 -96.74 66.29 40.38
CA LEU A 18 -95.49 65.79 40.94
C LEU A 18 -95.25 64.31 40.63
N LEU A 19 -96.28 63.46 40.74
CA LEU A 19 -96.20 62.03 40.44
C LEU A 19 -95.86 61.75 38.98
N VAL A 20 -96.49 62.49 38.05
CA VAL A 20 -96.22 62.37 36.61
C VAL A 20 -94.78 62.82 36.31
N LEU A 21 -94.35 63.93 36.91
CA LEU A 21 -93.00 64.47 36.73
C LEU A 21 -91.94 63.53 37.32
N LEU A 22 -92.23 62.90 38.46
CA LEU A 22 -91.36 61.90 39.09
C LEU A 22 -91.31 60.60 38.28
N LYS A 23 -92.45 60.13 37.76
CA LYS A 23 -92.52 58.95 36.89
C LYS A 23 -91.69 59.18 35.63
N TYR A 24 -91.88 60.29 34.94
CA TYR A 24 -91.18 60.58 33.69
C TYR A 24 -89.68 60.82 33.91
N PHE A 25 -89.30 61.56 34.95
CA PHE A 25 -87.90 61.94 35.17
C PHE A 25 -87.09 60.84 35.88
N LEU A 26 -87.65 60.21 36.91
CA LEU A 26 -86.92 59.30 37.80
C LEU A 26 -86.97 57.85 37.33
N PHE A 27 -88.14 57.36 36.88
CA PHE A 27 -88.28 55.97 36.42
C PHE A 27 -87.44 55.71 35.17
N ASP A 28 -87.53 56.59 34.17
CA ASP A 28 -86.73 56.49 32.94
C ASP A 28 -85.23 56.58 33.21
N ARG A 29 -84.81 57.38 34.21
CA ARG A 29 -83.38 57.46 34.60
C ARG A 29 -82.93 56.18 35.31
N ILE A 30 -83.75 55.60 36.20
CA ILE A 30 -83.43 54.39 36.95
C ILE A 30 -83.39 53.16 36.03
N VAL A 31 -84.39 52.99 35.15
CA VAL A 31 -84.44 51.88 34.18
C VAL A 31 -83.24 51.94 33.24
N ARG A 32 -82.89 53.11 32.70
CA ARG A 32 -81.68 53.27 31.87
C ARG A 32 -80.38 52.91 32.59
N ILE A 33 -80.26 53.18 33.89
CA ILE A 33 -79.08 52.77 34.67
C ILE A 33 -79.05 51.26 34.87
N MET A 34 -80.21 50.64 35.10
CA MET A 34 -80.34 49.19 35.25
C MET A 34 -80.04 48.46 33.94
N ASP A 35 -80.53 48.95 32.81
CA ASP A 35 -80.24 48.41 31.48
C ASP A 35 -78.76 48.54 31.14
N ARG A 36 -78.16 49.71 31.36
CA ARG A 36 -76.70 49.90 31.19
C ARG A 36 -75.87 48.96 32.08
N ARG A 37 -76.34 48.67 33.30
CA ARG A 37 -75.67 47.69 34.18
C ARG A 37 -75.82 46.27 33.64
N LYS A 38 -77.01 45.89 33.19
CA LYS A 38 -77.29 44.58 32.60
C LYS A 38 -76.46 44.36 31.33
N GLU A 39 -76.40 45.35 30.45
CA GLU A 39 -75.60 45.34 29.23
C GLU A 39 -74.10 45.23 29.53
N LYS A 40 -73.58 46.02 30.49
CA LYS A 40 -72.17 45.90 30.92
C LYS A 40 -71.83 44.54 31.53
N ILE A 41 -72.75 43.94 32.29
CA ILE A 41 -72.54 42.60 32.85
C ILE A 41 -72.57 41.55 31.73
N SER A 42 -73.51 41.67 30.79
CA SER A 42 -73.59 40.80 29.62
C SER A 42 -72.33 40.88 28.76
N GLN A 43 -71.86 42.09 28.45
CA GLN A 43 -70.61 42.32 27.71
C GLN A 43 -69.40 41.74 28.44
N LYS A 44 -69.30 41.93 29.77
CA LYS A 44 -68.21 41.34 30.56
C LYS A 44 -68.25 39.81 30.60
N LEU A 45 -69.44 39.21 30.63
CA LEU A 45 -69.60 37.76 30.57
C LEU A 45 -69.22 37.23 29.18
N GLU A 46 -69.68 37.89 28.11
CA GLU A 46 -69.34 37.53 26.74
C GLU A 46 -67.83 37.69 26.45
N GLU A 47 -67.21 38.78 26.90
CA GLU A 47 -65.75 38.96 26.84
C GLU A 47 -64.99 37.90 27.64
N ALA A 48 -65.51 37.49 28.80
CA ALA A 48 -64.89 36.44 29.62
C ALA A 48 -65.00 35.07 28.94
N ASP A 49 -66.17 34.76 28.35
CA ASP A 49 -66.40 33.52 27.61
C ASP A 49 -65.55 33.47 26.33
N GLN A 50 -65.44 34.58 25.59
CA GLN A 50 -64.55 34.71 24.43
C GLN A 50 -63.08 34.50 24.81
N LYS A 51 -62.59 35.17 25.86
CA LYS A 51 -61.21 34.99 26.35
C LYS A 51 -60.95 33.56 26.82
N LYS A 52 -61.95 32.91 27.43
CA LYS A 52 -61.83 31.50 27.83
C LYS A 52 -61.74 30.59 26.61
N ALA A 53 -62.57 30.81 25.59
CA ALA A 53 -62.52 30.06 24.35
C ALA A 53 -61.19 30.28 23.60
N GLU A 54 -60.69 31.51 23.53
CA GLU A 54 -59.38 31.83 22.95
C GLU A 54 -58.24 31.13 23.71
N ALA A 55 -58.26 31.16 25.04
CA ALA A 55 -57.26 30.48 25.86
C ALA A 55 -57.30 28.95 25.70
N GLU A 56 -58.49 28.35 25.60
CA GLU A 56 -58.66 26.92 25.33
C GLU A 56 -58.13 26.55 23.93
N GLN A 57 -58.37 27.39 22.92
CA GLN A 57 -57.82 27.20 21.57
C GLN A 57 -56.29 27.33 21.54
N GLU A 58 -55.73 28.35 22.20
CA GLU A 58 -54.29 28.54 22.29
C GLU A 58 -53.61 27.37 23.02
N LEU A 59 -54.25 26.85 24.08
CA LEU A 59 -53.76 25.67 24.80
C LEU A 59 -53.75 24.41 23.91
N GLN A 60 -54.81 24.19 23.12
CA GLN A 60 -54.86 23.08 22.16
C GLN A 60 -53.79 23.20 21.08
N GLU A 61 -53.61 24.40 20.52
CA GLU A 61 -52.56 24.71 19.54
C GLU A 61 -51.16 24.50 20.13
N TYR A 62 -50.94 24.92 21.38
CA TYR A 62 -49.68 24.70 22.09
C TYR A 62 -49.40 23.21 22.28
N HIS A 63 -50.38 22.42 22.73
CA HIS A 63 -50.23 20.98 22.87
C HIS A 63 -49.96 20.28 21.55
N ARG A 64 -50.64 20.68 20.46
CA ARG A 64 -50.39 20.15 19.12
C ARG A 64 -48.95 20.44 18.67
N LYS A 65 -48.49 21.68 18.81
CA LYS A 65 -47.12 22.06 18.48
C LYS A 65 -46.09 21.32 19.33
N GLN A 66 -46.39 21.08 20.60
CA GLN A 66 -45.52 20.31 21.49
C GLN A 66 -45.39 18.85 21.04
N GLN A 67 -46.50 18.23 20.61
CA GLN A 67 -46.49 16.88 20.06
C GLN A 67 -45.68 16.83 18.76
N GLU A 68 -45.93 17.76 17.83
CA GLU A 68 -45.20 17.86 16.56
C GLU A 68 -43.69 18.07 16.78
N LEU A 69 -43.30 18.89 17.75
CA LEU A 69 -41.90 19.10 18.11
C LEU A 69 -41.24 17.84 18.69
N GLU A 70 -41.97 17.05 19.49
CA GLU A 70 -41.43 15.79 20.03
C GLU A 70 -41.29 14.74 18.92
N GLU A 71 -42.27 14.63 18.01
CA GLU A 71 -42.19 13.76 16.83
C GLU A 71 -41.00 14.13 15.93
N GLN A 72 -40.84 15.42 15.59
CA GLN A 72 -39.71 15.90 14.80
C GLN A 72 -38.37 15.63 15.50
N LYS A 73 -38.31 15.78 16.82
CA LYS A 73 -37.10 15.49 17.60
C LYS A 73 -36.76 14.00 17.56
N GLU A 74 -37.75 13.13 17.69
CA GLU A 74 -37.56 11.68 17.57
C GLU A 74 -37.07 11.29 16.17
N GLU A 75 -37.66 11.89 15.12
CA GLU A 75 -37.25 11.69 13.73
C GLU A 75 -35.79 12.12 13.50
N ILE A 76 -35.43 13.33 13.91
CA ILE A 76 -34.04 13.84 13.81
C ILE A 76 -33.08 12.93 14.59
N LEU A 77 -33.46 12.48 15.79
CA LEU A 77 -32.60 11.60 16.57
C LEU A 77 -32.43 10.23 15.92
N ALA A 78 -33.48 9.69 15.30
CA ALA A 78 -33.42 8.44 14.55
C ALA A 78 -32.54 8.58 13.30
N GLU A 79 -32.68 9.67 12.54
CA GLU A 79 -31.84 9.98 11.39
C GLU A 79 -30.37 10.11 11.79
N LYS A 80 -30.07 10.87 12.85
CA LYS A 80 -28.69 11.04 13.34
C LYS A 80 -28.08 9.75 13.86
N ARG A 81 -28.87 8.86 14.46
CA ARG A 81 -28.40 7.51 14.83
C ARG A 81 -28.05 6.70 13.59
N LYS A 82 -28.92 6.70 12.58
CA LYS A 82 -28.68 5.98 11.32
C LYS A 82 -27.44 6.51 10.58
N GLU A 83 -27.30 7.83 10.46
CA GLU A 83 -26.11 8.48 9.89
C GLU A 83 -24.83 8.12 10.65
N GLY A 84 -24.91 8.08 11.99
CA GLY A 84 -23.83 7.66 12.86
C GLY A 84 -23.43 6.20 12.65
N GLU A 85 -24.39 5.28 12.52
CA GLU A 85 -24.16 3.87 12.23
C GLU A 85 -23.56 3.65 10.83
N GLU A 86 -24.06 4.36 9.82
CA GLU A 86 -23.52 4.30 8.46
C GLU A 86 -22.10 4.83 8.41
N THR A 87 -21.82 5.95 9.07
CA THR A 87 -20.47 6.51 9.19
C THR A 87 -19.53 5.55 9.90
N LYS A 88 -19.97 4.96 11.02
CA LYS A 88 -19.20 3.95 11.74
C LYS A 88 -18.89 2.75 10.85
N LYS A 89 -19.87 2.26 10.08
CA LYS A 89 -19.68 1.14 9.15
C LYS A 89 -18.68 1.50 8.06
N LYS A 90 -18.78 2.69 7.46
CA LYS A 90 -17.83 3.19 6.45
C LYS A 90 -16.42 3.31 7.02
N LEU A 91 -16.26 3.85 8.22
CA LEU A 91 -14.96 3.97 8.88
C LEU A 91 -14.35 2.60 9.20
N LEU A 92 -15.15 1.64 9.69
CA LEU A 92 -14.68 0.28 9.95
C LEU A 92 -14.27 -0.44 8.66
N GLU A 93 -15.02 -0.26 7.57
CA GLU A 93 -14.69 -0.87 6.29
C GLU A 93 -13.41 -0.26 5.70
N LYS A 94 -13.27 1.07 5.75
CA LYS A 94 -12.04 1.76 5.35
C LYS A 94 -10.83 1.30 6.19
N ALA A 95 -10.99 1.19 7.51
CA ALA A 95 -9.93 0.70 8.38
C ALA A 95 -9.54 -0.76 8.07
N ARG A 96 -10.50 -1.61 7.69
CA ARG A 96 -10.21 -2.99 7.24
C ARG A 96 -9.44 -2.99 5.93
N GLN A 97 -9.87 -2.21 4.94
CA GLN A 97 -9.18 -2.09 3.65
C GLN A 97 -7.75 -1.55 3.82
N GLU A 98 -7.55 -0.54 4.66
CA GLU A 98 -6.22 -0.02 4.99
C GLU A 98 -5.35 -1.07 5.71
N ALA A 99 -5.93 -1.82 6.66
CA ALA A 99 -5.21 -2.89 7.35
C ALA A 99 -4.83 -4.05 6.42
N GLU A 100 -5.71 -4.44 5.51
CA GLU A 100 -5.43 -5.45 4.48
C GLU A 100 -4.37 -4.96 3.49
N GLY A 101 -4.46 -3.70 3.05
CA GLY A 101 -3.45 -3.05 2.21
C GLY A 101 -2.07 -3.05 2.88
N LEU A 102 -2.00 -2.65 4.15
CA LEU A 102 -0.77 -2.65 4.92
C LEU A 102 -0.22 -4.07 5.11
N ARG A 103 -1.09 -5.05 5.38
CA ARG A 103 -0.69 -6.47 5.50
C ARG A 103 -0.11 -7.00 4.19
N ASN A 104 -0.74 -6.71 3.06
CA ASN A 104 -0.26 -7.15 1.75
C ASN A 104 1.09 -6.51 1.40
N GLN A 105 1.25 -5.21 1.65
CA GLN A 105 2.53 -4.52 1.50
C GLN A 105 3.62 -5.12 2.40
N TRP A 106 3.27 -5.44 3.65
CA TRP A 106 4.21 -6.06 4.57
C TRP A 106 4.64 -7.46 4.12
N ILE A 107 3.70 -8.29 3.65
CA ILE A 107 3.99 -9.62 3.10
C ILE A 107 4.90 -9.52 1.87
N GLN A 108 4.63 -8.57 0.96
CA GLN A 108 5.47 -8.34 -0.21
C GLN A 108 6.89 -7.93 0.18
N LYS A 109 7.03 -6.93 1.06
CA LYS A 109 8.34 -6.48 1.55
C LYS A 109 9.09 -7.60 2.27
N PHE A 110 8.42 -8.33 3.16
CA PHE A 110 9.03 -9.44 3.89
C PHE A 110 9.49 -10.55 2.94
N SER A 111 8.72 -10.86 1.89
CA SER A 111 9.12 -11.84 0.89
C SER A 111 10.36 -11.38 0.11
N GLN A 112 10.43 -10.09 -0.25
CA GLN A 112 11.60 -9.49 -0.91
C GLN A 112 12.83 -9.54 0.00
N GLU A 113 12.73 -9.06 1.24
CA GLU A 113 13.83 -9.08 2.21
C GLU A 113 14.32 -10.51 2.50
N LYS A 114 13.40 -11.47 2.66
CA LYS A 114 13.75 -12.88 2.84
C LYS A 114 14.55 -13.41 1.64
N GLU A 115 14.14 -13.03 0.44
CA GLU A 115 14.82 -13.48 -0.76
C GLU A 115 16.21 -12.86 -0.90
N GLU A 116 16.33 -11.55 -0.71
CA GLU A 116 17.62 -10.85 -0.69
C GLU A 116 18.56 -11.48 0.33
N PHE A 117 18.07 -11.74 1.55
CA PHE A 117 18.84 -12.42 2.58
C PHE A 117 19.31 -13.83 2.15
N LEU A 118 18.45 -14.61 1.49
CA LEU A 118 18.83 -15.93 1.00
C LEU A 118 19.85 -15.86 -0.13
N ASN A 119 19.77 -14.85 -1.02
CA ASN A 119 20.74 -14.65 -2.08
C ASN A 119 22.11 -14.22 -1.51
N ASP A 120 22.11 -13.31 -0.55
CA ASP A 120 23.32 -12.91 0.17
C ASP A 120 23.96 -14.10 0.89
N LEU A 121 23.15 -14.91 1.58
CA LEU A 121 23.63 -16.12 2.25
C LEU A 121 24.23 -17.12 1.27
N ARG A 122 23.61 -17.33 0.10
CA ARG A 122 24.15 -18.22 -0.94
C ARG A 122 25.49 -17.68 -1.47
N ARG A 123 25.59 -16.38 -1.74
CA ARG A 123 26.82 -15.75 -2.20
C ARG A 123 27.95 -15.92 -1.18
N GLU A 124 27.67 -15.66 0.08
CA GLU A 124 28.64 -15.83 1.17
C GLU A 124 29.06 -17.30 1.33
N ALA A 125 28.10 -18.23 1.29
CA ALA A 125 28.38 -19.66 1.35
C ALA A 125 29.25 -20.13 0.18
N GLY A 126 28.98 -19.67 -1.05
CA GLY A 126 29.79 -19.98 -2.23
C GLY A 126 31.22 -19.49 -2.09
N GLN A 127 31.41 -18.26 -1.60
CA GLN A 127 32.74 -17.70 -1.33
C GLN A 127 33.48 -18.50 -0.25
N GLN A 128 32.80 -18.87 0.84
CA GLN A 128 33.41 -19.69 1.90
C GLN A 128 33.79 -21.08 1.39
N ILE A 129 32.93 -21.74 0.60
CA ILE A 129 33.24 -23.04 -0.02
C ILE A 129 34.44 -22.93 -0.95
N TYR A 130 34.53 -21.88 -1.77
CA TYR A 130 35.69 -21.62 -2.63
C TYR A 130 36.96 -21.49 -1.78
N GLN A 131 36.93 -20.67 -0.73
CA GLN A 131 38.08 -20.46 0.16
C GLN A 131 38.51 -21.74 0.88
N ILE A 132 37.56 -22.51 1.41
CA ILE A 132 37.84 -23.78 2.10
C ILE A 132 38.39 -24.80 1.12
N SER A 133 37.77 -24.96 -0.06
CA SER A 133 38.22 -25.91 -1.08
C SER A 133 39.64 -25.57 -1.54
N HIS A 134 39.91 -24.29 -1.76
CA HIS A 134 41.24 -23.79 -2.06
C HIS A 134 42.25 -24.13 -0.95
N ARG A 135 41.88 -23.89 0.31
CA ARG A 135 42.75 -24.17 1.47
C ARG A 135 43.03 -25.66 1.62
N VAL A 136 42.00 -26.50 1.60
CA VAL A 136 42.11 -27.96 1.69
C VAL A 136 43.03 -28.48 0.59
N LEU A 137 42.87 -27.99 -0.63
CA LEU A 137 43.69 -28.43 -1.75
C LEU A 137 45.14 -27.97 -1.64
N SER A 138 45.38 -26.79 -1.07
CA SER A 138 46.72 -26.31 -0.72
C SER A 138 47.36 -27.15 0.39
N ASP A 139 46.58 -27.57 1.38
CA ASP A 139 47.06 -28.40 2.49
C ASP A 139 47.34 -29.85 2.03
N LEU A 140 46.63 -30.33 1.00
CA LEU A 140 46.76 -31.67 0.42
C LEU A 140 47.71 -31.74 -0.80
N ALA A 141 48.41 -30.65 -1.11
CA ALA A 141 49.42 -30.61 -2.16
C ALA A 141 50.70 -31.33 -1.71
N ASP A 142 50.61 -32.64 -1.62
CA ASP A 142 51.71 -33.56 -1.34
C ASP A 142 52.37 -34.09 -2.63
N SER A 143 53.44 -34.87 -2.48
CA SER A 143 54.18 -35.44 -3.61
C SER A 143 53.33 -36.32 -4.54
N ASP A 144 52.25 -36.93 -4.03
CA ASP A 144 51.37 -37.77 -4.85
C ASP A 144 50.47 -36.93 -5.75
N LEU A 145 49.92 -35.82 -5.22
CA LEU A 145 49.17 -34.86 -6.01
C LEU A 145 50.07 -34.18 -7.04
N GLU A 146 51.27 -33.73 -6.65
CA GLU A 146 52.27 -33.15 -7.56
C GLU A 146 52.56 -34.04 -8.77
N ASN A 147 52.76 -35.34 -8.53
CA ASN A 147 52.98 -36.32 -9.60
C ASN A 147 51.75 -36.48 -10.51
N GLN A 148 50.53 -36.45 -9.96
CA GLN A 148 49.31 -36.49 -10.77
C GLN A 148 49.13 -35.23 -11.62
N ILE A 149 49.51 -34.07 -11.11
CA ILE A 149 49.47 -32.79 -11.84
C ILE A 149 50.35 -32.89 -13.09
N VAL A 150 51.59 -33.37 -12.94
CA VAL A 150 52.52 -33.54 -14.06
C VAL A 150 51.95 -34.51 -15.08
N LYS A 151 51.47 -35.69 -14.64
CA LYS A 151 50.88 -36.70 -15.55
C LYS A 151 49.69 -36.14 -16.33
N THR A 152 48.82 -35.38 -15.67
CA THR A 152 47.63 -34.78 -16.30
C THR A 152 48.02 -33.69 -17.29
N PHE A 153 49.02 -32.87 -16.95
CA PHE A 153 49.56 -31.87 -17.85
C PHE A 153 50.20 -32.48 -19.10
N LEU A 154 51.02 -33.52 -18.94
CA LEU A 154 51.64 -34.22 -20.08
C LEU A 154 50.60 -34.87 -20.99
N LYS A 155 49.53 -35.47 -20.43
CA LYS A 155 48.39 -35.95 -21.23
C LYS A 155 47.69 -34.82 -21.99
N ARG A 156 47.52 -33.65 -21.37
CA ARG A 156 46.94 -32.46 -22.04
C ARG A 156 47.84 -31.95 -23.15
N LEU A 157 49.16 -32.00 -22.95
CA LEU A 157 50.15 -31.66 -23.96
C LEU A 157 50.11 -32.63 -25.15
N ASP A 158 49.92 -33.93 -24.86
CA ASP A 158 49.80 -34.96 -25.89
C ASP A 158 48.52 -34.80 -26.73
N ASN A 159 47.46 -34.25 -26.15
CA ASN A 159 46.17 -34.03 -26.80
C ASN A 159 45.97 -32.58 -27.30
N LEU A 160 47.05 -31.84 -27.54
CA LEU A 160 46.96 -30.50 -28.13
C LEU A 160 46.33 -30.53 -29.52
N GLU A 161 45.50 -29.52 -29.82
CA GLU A 161 44.92 -29.31 -31.14
C GLU A 161 46.02 -29.11 -32.20
N SER A 162 45.77 -29.67 -33.39
CA SER A 162 46.77 -29.73 -34.47
C SER A 162 47.27 -28.37 -34.94
N ASP A 163 46.44 -27.33 -34.84
CA ASP A 163 46.79 -26.00 -35.33
C ASP A 163 47.64 -25.23 -34.30
N ARG A 164 47.30 -25.31 -33.02
CA ARG A 164 48.16 -24.82 -31.92
C ARG A 164 49.54 -25.48 -31.93
N GLU A 165 49.60 -26.77 -32.20
CA GLU A 165 50.86 -27.50 -32.28
C GLU A 165 51.76 -26.96 -33.41
N LYS A 166 51.19 -26.66 -34.59
CA LYS A 166 51.92 -26.08 -35.72
C LYS A 166 52.48 -24.70 -35.40
N GLU A 167 51.70 -23.84 -34.74
CA GLU A 167 52.13 -22.51 -34.31
C GLU A 167 53.33 -22.59 -33.35
N ILE A 168 53.25 -23.47 -32.34
CA ILE A 168 54.33 -23.65 -31.37
C ILE A 168 55.60 -24.19 -32.06
N LYS A 169 55.46 -25.15 -32.99
CA LYS A 169 56.59 -25.68 -33.77
C LYS A 169 57.25 -24.59 -34.63
N LYS A 170 56.45 -23.72 -35.25
CA LYS A 170 56.95 -22.59 -36.03
C LYS A 170 57.77 -21.63 -35.16
N THR A 171 57.23 -21.25 -34.00
CA THR A 171 57.88 -20.36 -33.04
C THR A 171 59.22 -20.93 -32.54
N LEU A 172 59.30 -22.23 -32.27
CA LEU A 172 60.54 -22.90 -31.88
C LEU A 172 61.58 -22.94 -33.00
N GLY A 173 61.16 -23.13 -34.25
CA GLY A 173 62.04 -23.18 -35.42
C GLY A 173 62.67 -21.84 -35.80
N GLU A 174 61.99 -20.73 -35.53
CA GLU A 174 62.44 -19.40 -35.96
C GLU A 174 63.48 -18.75 -35.04
N ASN A 175 63.50 -19.08 -33.74
CA ASN A 175 64.18 -18.23 -32.75
C ASN A 175 64.95 -18.97 -31.62
N LYS A 176 65.07 -20.30 -31.63
CA LYS A 176 65.70 -21.08 -30.53
C LYS A 176 65.24 -20.61 -29.14
N HIS A 177 63.94 -20.36 -28.98
CA HIS A 177 63.39 -19.91 -27.70
C HIS A 177 63.66 -20.93 -26.60
N LYS A 178 64.05 -20.46 -25.42
CA LYS A 178 64.14 -21.32 -24.23
C LYS A 178 62.74 -21.77 -23.83
N ILE A 179 62.62 -23.03 -23.45
CA ILE A 179 61.37 -23.59 -22.95
C ILE A 179 61.35 -23.37 -21.45
N LEU A 180 60.45 -22.52 -20.98
CA LEU A 180 60.29 -22.24 -19.56
C LEU A 180 59.17 -23.09 -18.99
N VAL A 181 59.52 -23.96 -18.04
CA VAL A 181 58.57 -24.76 -17.26
C VAL A 181 58.50 -24.18 -15.85
N ARG A 182 57.31 -23.77 -15.44
CA ARG A 182 57.04 -23.27 -14.10
C ARG A 182 56.14 -24.22 -13.34
N THR A 183 56.51 -24.53 -12.11
CA THR A 183 55.69 -25.35 -11.21
C THR A 183 55.55 -24.66 -9.86
N SER A 184 54.46 -24.97 -9.16
CA SER A 184 54.26 -24.52 -7.78
C SER A 184 55.13 -25.27 -6.76
N PHE A 185 55.65 -26.43 -7.16
CA PHE A 185 56.44 -27.36 -6.36
C PHE A 185 57.80 -27.65 -6.98
N LYS A 186 58.70 -28.22 -6.17
CA LYS A 186 60.06 -28.58 -6.61
C LYS A 186 60.03 -29.90 -7.39
N LEU A 187 60.33 -29.83 -8.68
CA LEU A 187 60.45 -31.04 -9.52
C LEU A 187 61.70 -31.86 -9.18
N THR A 188 61.54 -33.18 -9.06
CA THR A 188 62.65 -34.14 -8.99
C THR A 188 63.35 -34.24 -10.35
N ASN A 189 64.60 -34.72 -10.36
CA ASN A 189 65.36 -34.86 -11.61
C ASN A 189 64.70 -35.86 -12.58
N GLU A 190 64.15 -36.95 -12.06
CA GLU A 190 63.40 -37.95 -12.83
C GLU A 190 62.21 -37.34 -13.57
N VAL A 191 61.44 -36.49 -12.88
CA VAL A 191 60.27 -35.82 -13.47
C VAL A 191 60.70 -34.73 -14.46
N LYS A 192 61.79 -34.01 -14.20
CA LYS A 192 62.36 -33.04 -15.17
C LYS A 192 62.79 -33.74 -16.46
N GLU A 193 63.41 -34.91 -16.36
CA GLU A 193 63.77 -35.73 -17.53
C GLU A 193 62.52 -36.20 -18.27
N GLU A 194 61.50 -36.71 -17.57
CA GLU A 194 60.23 -37.14 -18.19
C GLU A 194 59.54 -35.99 -18.96
N ILE A 195 59.43 -34.81 -18.35
CA ILE A 195 58.84 -33.63 -18.97
C ILE A 195 59.66 -33.21 -20.21
N SER A 196 60.98 -33.16 -20.07
CA SER A 196 61.89 -32.78 -21.16
C SER A 196 61.77 -33.74 -22.34
N ASP A 197 61.82 -35.05 -22.08
CA ASP A 197 61.68 -36.10 -23.09
C ASP A 197 60.34 -36.03 -23.81
N ARG A 198 59.25 -35.83 -23.07
CA ARG A 198 57.90 -35.76 -23.66
C ARG A 198 57.76 -34.53 -24.54
N ILE A 199 58.24 -33.37 -24.10
CA ILE A 199 58.21 -32.12 -24.88
C ILE A 199 59.12 -32.24 -26.11
N GLN A 200 60.33 -32.79 -25.99
CA GLN A 200 61.25 -32.98 -27.12
C GLN A 200 60.69 -33.93 -28.19
N LYS A 201 60.02 -35.01 -27.78
CA LYS A 201 59.33 -35.93 -28.71
C LYS A 201 58.25 -35.22 -29.53
N ARG A 202 57.58 -34.21 -28.94
CA ARG A 202 56.49 -33.49 -29.60
C ARG A 202 56.94 -32.31 -30.44
N PHE A 203 57.93 -31.54 -29.96
CA PHE A 203 58.31 -30.25 -30.55
C PHE A 203 59.74 -30.20 -31.15
N SER A 204 60.45 -31.33 -31.25
CA SER A 204 61.81 -31.55 -31.81
C SER A 204 62.96 -31.56 -30.78
N LYS A 205 64.05 -32.25 -31.16
CA LYS A 205 65.01 -32.94 -30.27
C LYS A 205 65.98 -32.09 -29.43
N THR A 206 66.11 -30.78 -29.64
CA THR A 206 67.17 -30.03 -28.96
C THR A 206 66.72 -28.63 -28.56
N HIS A 207 66.26 -28.49 -27.32
CA HIS A 207 65.83 -27.22 -26.73
C HIS A 207 66.40 -27.09 -25.32
N GLU A 208 66.77 -25.87 -24.93
CA GLU A 208 67.20 -25.56 -23.57
C GLU A 208 65.95 -25.39 -22.69
N PHE A 209 65.88 -26.17 -21.61
CA PHE A 209 64.80 -26.10 -20.64
C PHE A 209 65.23 -25.31 -19.41
N ASP A 210 64.43 -24.32 -19.04
CA ASP A 210 64.55 -23.62 -17.77
C ASP A 210 63.39 -24.06 -16.86
N PHE A 211 63.73 -24.65 -15.71
CA PHE A 211 62.75 -25.11 -14.73
C PHE A 211 62.77 -24.15 -13.54
N GLN A 212 61.68 -23.41 -13.37
CA GLN A 212 61.53 -22.44 -12.30
C GLN A 212 60.40 -22.84 -11.35
N GLN A 213 60.61 -22.70 -10.06
CA GLN A 213 59.52 -22.74 -9.10
C GLN A 213 58.88 -21.35 -9.01
N SER A 214 57.55 -21.28 -8.97
CA SER A 214 56.83 -20.01 -8.84
C SER A 214 55.65 -20.15 -7.90
N ASP A 215 55.68 -19.40 -6.79
CA ASP A 215 54.59 -19.33 -5.81
C ASP A 215 53.34 -18.63 -6.35
N GLN A 216 53.45 -17.95 -7.50
CA GLN A 216 52.32 -17.34 -8.20
C GLN A 216 51.46 -18.40 -8.91
N LEU A 217 52.07 -19.52 -9.33
CA LEU A 217 51.32 -20.74 -9.62
C LEU A 217 51.00 -21.37 -8.28
N LYS A 218 49.74 -21.37 -7.85
CA LYS A 218 49.38 -21.98 -6.56
C LYS A 218 49.57 -23.50 -6.60
N ILE A 219 48.83 -24.19 -7.47
CA ILE A 219 48.92 -25.65 -7.63
C ILE A 219 48.81 -25.97 -9.11
N GLY A 220 49.94 -26.23 -9.76
CA GLY A 220 49.94 -26.52 -11.19
C GLY A 220 51.30 -26.47 -11.85
N ILE A 221 51.24 -26.60 -13.17
CA ILE A 221 52.38 -26.56 -14.07
C ILE A 221 52.04 -25.70 -15.30
N GLU A 222 53.00 -24.87 -15.69
CA GLU A 222 52.94 -23.98 -16.84
C GLU A 222 54.15 -24.22 -17.73
N LEU A 223 53.90 -24.28 -19.03
CA LEU A 223 54.88 -24.34 -20.08
C LEU A 223 54.74 -23.07 -20.92
N LYS A 224 55.82 -22.30 -21.02
CA LYS A 224 55.90 -21.10 -21.83
C LYS A 224 56.97 -21.27 -22.92
N ILE A 225 56.55 -21.01 -24.16
CA ILE A 225 57.38 -21.10 -25.36
C ILE A 225 57.15 -19.82 -26.17
N GLY A 226 58.07 -18.85 -26.07
CA GLY A 226 57.86 -17.51 -26.64
C GLY A 226 56.61 -16.83 -26.05
N GLU A 227 55.66 -16.48 -26.91
CA GLU A 227 54.36 -15.90 -26.52
C GLU A 227 53.30 -16.97 -26.20
N HIS A 228 53.55 -18.24 -26.53
CA HIS A 228 52.60 -19.32 -26.28
C HIS A 228 52.73 -19.82 -24.84
N LYS A 229 51.59 -19.98 -24.18
CA LYS A 229 51.47 -20.51 -22.81
C LYS A 229 50.50 -21.67 -22.78
N ILE A 230 50.94 -22.79 -22.24
CA ILE A 230 50.11 -23.96 -21.95
C ILE A 230 50.20 -24.19 -20.45
N SER A 231 49.07 -24.21 -19.76
CA SER A 231 49.06 -24.43 -18.31
C SER A 231 47.98 -25.43 -17.93
N TRP A 232 48.26 -26.16 -16.85
CA TRP A 232 47.25 -26.88 -16.10
C TRP A 232 47.38 -26.42 -14.66
N ASN A 233 46.33 -25.78 -14.15
CA ASN A 233 46.26 -25.25 -12.79
C ASN A 233 44.90 -25.62 -12.22
N ILE A 234 44.89 -26.17 -11.02
CA ILE A 234 43.66 -26.59 -10.37
C ILE A 234 42.73 -25.41 -10.01
N ASN A 235 43.30 -24.21 -9.86
CA ASN A 235 42.53 -22.98 -9.68
C ASN A 235 41.58 -22.74 -10.85
N GLN A 236 41.89 -23.17 -12.08
CA GLN A 236 40.97 -23.04 -13.21
C GLN A 236 39.63 -23.71 -12.91
N TYR A 237 39.63 -24.87 -12.23
CA TYR A 237 38.40 -25.56 -11.85
C TYR A 237 37.65 -24.85 -10.72
N LEU A 238 38.37 -24.30 -9.75
CA LEU A 238 37.77 -23.53 -8.66
C LEU A 238 37.17 -22.20 -9.16
N ASP A 239 37.88 -21.52 -10.07
CA ASP A 239 37.42 -20.27 -10.70
C ASP A 239 36.20 -20.54 -11.57
N THR A 240 36.21 -21.63 -12.37
CA THR A 240 35.01 -22.06 -13.14
C THR A 240 33.84 -22.44 -12.22
N LEU A 241 34.11 -23.04 -11.05
CA LEU A 241 33.07 -23.37 -10.09
C LEU A 241 32.46 -22.10 -9.48
N GLU A 242 33.29 -21.13 -9.08
CA GLU A 242 32.83 -19.83 -8.59
C GLU A 242 32.03 -19.07 -9.65
N GLU A 243 32.53 -19.04 -10.89
CA GLU A 243 31.88 -18.40 -12.02
C GLU A 243 30.51 -19.03 -12.30
N LYS A 244 30.43 -20.36 -12.42
CA LYS A 244 29.14 -21.06 -12.61
C LYS A 244 28.18 -20.85 -11.44
N PHE A 245 28.69 -20.80 -10.22
CA PHE A 245 27.87 -20.53 -9.05
C PHE A 245 27.30 -19.10 -9.10
N ARG A 246 28.12 -18.12 -9.48
CA ARG A 246 27.71 -16.73 -9.68
C ARG A 246 26.69 -16.59 -10.80
N GLU A 247 26.93 -17.19 -11.96
CA GLU A 247 25.98 -17.23 -13.08
C GLU A 247 24.63 -17.79 -12.65
N LYS A 248 24.62 -18.88 -11.87
CA LYS A 248 23.38 -19.47 -11.37
C LYS A 248 22.64 -18.59 -10.38
N LEU A 249 23.34 -17.76 -9.61
CA LEU A 249 22.70 -16.76 -8.75
C LEU A 249 22.10 -15.62 -9.59
N GLU A 250 22.84 -15.10 -10.56
CA GLU A 250 22.40 -14.01 -11.44
C GLU A 250 21.23 -14.41 -12.35
N GLU A 251 21.22 -15.64 -12.88
CA GLU A 251 20.10 -16.18 -13.65
C GLU A 251 18.80 -16.20 -12.84
N GLN A 252 18.87 -16.56 -11.55
CA GLN A 252 17.68 -16.55 -10.69
C GLN A 252 17.18 -15.13 -10.39
N GLU A 253 18.08 -14.16 -10.26
CA GLU A 253 17.70 -12.76 -10.07
C GLU A 253 17.05 -12.16 -11.33
N MET A 254 17.59 -12.47 -12.52
CA MET A 254 17.08 -12.00 -13.81
C MET A 254 15.69 -12.55 -14.14
N VAL A 255 15.47 -13.85 -13.93
CA VAL A 255 14.16 -14.49 -14.14
C VAL A 255 13.09 -13.84 -13.25
N LYS A 256 13.41 -13.58 -11.98
CA LYS A 256 12.46 -13.01 -11.02
C LYS A 256 12.21 -11.52 -11.19
N THR A 257 13.22 -10.75 -11.61
CA THR A 257 13.03 -9.34 -11.99
C THR A 257 12.08 -9.23 -13.18
N SER A 258 12.17 -10.16 -14.12
CA SER A 258 11.26 -10.22 -15.27
C SER A 258 9.82 -10.64 -14.90
N GLU A 259 9.63 -11.52 -13.92
CA GLU A 259 8.31 -11.90 -13.39
C GLU A 259 7.68 -10.75 -12.61
N SER A 260 8.44 -10.12 -11.72
CA SER A 260 8.02 -8.94 -10.95
C SER A 260 7.55 -7.78 -11.84
N ALA A 261 8.27 -7.53 -12.94
CA ALA A 261 7.94 -6.48 -13.90
C ALA A 261 6.63 -6.77 -14.66
N LYS A 262 6.39 -8.03 -15.05
CA LYS A 262 5.14 -8.43 -15.70
C LYS A 262 3.93 -8.29 -14.78
N THR A 263 4.05 -8.72 -13.51
CA THR A 263 2.95 -8.61 -12.54
C THR A 263 2.57 -7.15 -12.27
N GLN A 264 3.54 -6.23 -12.18
CA GLN A 264 3.25 -4.80 -12.00
C GLN A 264 2.60 -4.15 -13.23
N GLU A 265 2.92 -4.63 -14.44
CA GLU A 265 2.30 -4.14 -15.67
C GLU A 265 0.86 -4.64 -15.83
N ASP A 266 0.59 -5.87 -15.40
CA ASP A 266 -0.75 -6.46 -15.37
C ASP A 266 -1.65 -5.80 -14.31
N ASP A 267 -1.12 -5.50 -13.11
CA ASP A 267 -1.86 -4.78 -12.06
C ASP A 267 -2.18 -3.33 -12.46
N LYS A 268 -1.27 -2.64 -13.17
CA LYS A 268 -1.55 -1.29 -13.71
C LYS A 268 -2.66 -1.32 -14.76
N LYS A 269 -2.64 -2.29 -15.68
CA LYS A 269 -3.72 -2.45 -16.67
C LYS A 269 -5.05 -2.80 -16.01
N ALA A 270 -5.07 -3.63 -14.97
CA ALA A 270 -6.29 -3.94 -14.22
C ALA A 270 -6.86 -2.72 -13.47
N GLY A 271 -6.00 -1.88 -12.89
CA GLY A 271 -6.39 -0.64 -12.22
C GLY A 271 -6.97 0.42 -13.17
N GLU A 272 -6.43 0.56 -14.38
CA GLU A 272 -6.95 1.50 -15.40
C GLU A 272 -8.33 1.07 -15.94
N ILE A 273 -8.57 -0.24 -16.05
CA ILE A 273 -9.88 -0.77 -16.47
C ILE A 273 -10.94 -0.53 -15.39
N HIS A 274 -10.58 -0.61 -14.10
CA HIS A 274 -11.52 -0.36 -13.00
C HIS A 274 -11.81 1.14 -12.78
N GLY A 275 -10.80 2.01 -12.89
CA GLY A 275 -10.98 3.47 -12.79
C GLY A 275 -11.77 4.09 -13.95
N SER A 276 -11.71 3.48 -15.14
CA SER A 276 -12.50 3.92 -16.30
C SER A 276 -13.99 3.64 -16.14
N ASN A 277 -14.37 2.58 -15.41
CA ASN A 277 -15.78 2.23 -15.17
C ASN A 277 -16.46 3.09 -14.09
N ASP A 278 -15.70 3.66 -13.15
CA ASP A 278 -16.24 4.53 -12.09
C ASP A 278 -16.57 5.93 -12.64
N SER A 279 -15.68 6.49 -13.49
CA SER A 279 -15.92 7.78 -14.17
C SER A 279 -17.08 7.76 -15.18
N GLY A 280 -17.42 6.58 -15.72
CA GLY A 280 -18.57 6.40 -16.60
C GLY A 280 -19.91 6.36 -15.84
N ARG A 281 -19.90 5.96 -14.56
CA ARG A 281 -21.11 5.88 -13.72
C ARG A 281 -21.52 7.25 -13.19
N GLU A 282 -20.57 8.07 -12.73
CA GLU A 282 -20.83 9.44 -12.25
C GLU A 282 -21.34 10.39 -13.35
N LYS A 283 -20.92 10.19 -14.61
CA LYS A 283 -21.49 10.94 -15.76
C LYS A 283 -22.91 10.53 -16.11
N SER A 284 -23.29 9.26 -15.90
CA SER A 284 -24.65 8.79 -16.20
C SER A 284 -25.68 9.24 -15.15
N GLU A 285 -25.28 9.41 -13.90
CA GLU A 285 -26.14 9.91 -12.82
C GLU A 285 -26.34 11.43 -12.88
N SER A 286 -25.34 12.18 -13.37
CA SER A 286 -25.46 13.64 -13.56
C SER A 286 -26.32 14.02 -14.77
N GLU A 287 -26.28 13.27 -15.88
CA GLU A 287 -27.16 13.53 -17.04
C GLU A 287 -28.62 13.13 -16.80
N SER A 288 -28.89 12.17 -15.91
CA SER A 288 -30.26 11.75 -15.58
C SER A 288 -30.95 12.72 -14.60
N GLN A 289 -30.20 13.41 -13.74
CA GLN A 289 -30.76 14.46 -12.87
C GLN A 289 -31.05 15.76 -13.63
N GLN A 290 -30.34 16.05 -14.72
CA GLN A 290 -30.55 17.28 -15.49
C GLN A 290 -31.76 17.22 -16.44
N LYS A 291 -32.23 16.02 -16.81
CA LYS A 291 -33.45 15.84 -17.61
C LYS A 291 -34.76 15.93 -16.81
N ASN A 292 -34.72 15.73 -15.49
CA ASN A 292 -35.91 15.76 -14.65
C ASN A 292 -36.24 17.15 -14.07
N ALA A 293 -35.42 18.18 -14.32
CA ALA A 293 -35.63 19.55 -13.85
C ALA A 293 -36.17 20.50 -14.94
N GLY A 294 -36.57 19.97 -16.11
CA GLY A 294 -37.06 20.73 -17.25
C GLY A 294 -38.53 20.50 -17.61
N GLU A 295 -39.25 19.66 -16.86
CA GLU A 295 -40.70 19.45 -16.97
C GLU A 295 -41.35 19.72 -15.61
N ASP A 296 -41.54 21.00 -15.30
CA ASP A 296 -42.60 21.53 -14.44
C ASP A 296 -42.80 23.03 -14.73
#